data_AF-A0A443JEC4-F1
#
_entry.id   AF-A0A443JEC4-F1
#
_cell.length_a   1.000
_cell.length_b   1.000
_cell.length_c   1.000
_cell.angle_alpha   90.00
_cell.angle_beta   90.00
_cell.angle_gamma   90.00
#
_symmetry.space_group_name_H-M   'P 1'
#
loop_
_entity.id
_entity.type
_entity.pdbx_description
1 polymer ?
#
loop_
_entity_poly.entity_id
_entity_poly.type
_entity_poly.pdbx_seq_one_letter_code
_entity_poly.pdbx_strand_id
1 'polypeptide(L)'
;MNAMTNITEDPDQDGDLYARAVKIVRETDRASTTFLQKQFGIGYNKAARIIERMEQAGIISAANHVGKRDVLPVVSVRDENPSITISAGGTDVTTTLDQMRKAAEELDRQHGKPPMKKDPDFQKHNDAAYSVAADELRQFIEQFEQLEAEKKDIVEQQKEVMAEAKGRFYDTKVIRKIIAIRKRDKDDLAEEEAILDLYKFALGMA
;
A
#
# COMPACT_ATOMS: atom_id res chain seq x y z
N MET A 1 -14.15 -41.49 23.90
CA MET A 1 -13.23 -41.30 22.75
C MET A 1 -14.11 -40.97 21.55
N ASN A 2 -14.10 -39.82 20.89
CA ASN A 2 -13.42 -38.53 21.02
C ASN A 2 -14.44 -37.44 20.63
N ALA A 3 -14.33 -36.28 21.28
CA ALA A 3 -15.24 -35.16 21.13
C ALA A 3 -15.21 -34.58 19.70
N MET A 4 -16.39 -34.46 19.08
CA MET A 4 -16.63 -33.54 17.98
C MET A 4 -16.72 -32.13 18.57
N THR A 5 -15.61 -31.39 18.51
CA THR A 5 -15.59 -29.94 18.74
C THR A 5 -16.13 -29.25 17.48
N ASN A 6 -17.43 -28.95 17.50
CA ASN A 6 -17.98 -27.87 16.67
C ASN A 6 -17.24 -26.59 17.04
N ILE A 7 -16.43 -26.06 16.12
CA ILE A 7 -15.85 -24.72 16.25
C ILE A 7 -16.97 -23.75 15.88
N THR A 8 -17.65 -23.26 16.92
CA THR A 8 -18.47 -22.06 16.84
C THR A 8 -17.58 -20.91 16.38
N GLU A 9 -17.78 -20.41 15.17
CA GLU A 9 -17.16 -19.18 14.69
C GLU A 9 -17.93 -17.99 15.31
N ASP A 10 -17.45 -17.52 16.47
CA ASP A 10 -17.93 -16.29 17.08
C ASP A 10 -17.49 -15.08 16.23
N PRO A 11 -18.43 -14.25 15.71
CA PRO A 11 -18.13 -13.10 14.86
C PRO A 11 -17.42 -11.94 15.61
N ASP A 12 -17.42 -11.95 16.94
CA ASP A 12 -16.85 -10.87 17.76
C ASP A 12 -15.33 -10.97 17.93
N GLN A 13 -14.76 -12.18 17.79
CA GLN A 13 -13.30 -12.41 17.94
C GLN A 13 -12.49 -11.84 16.76
N ASP A 14 -13.12 -11.70 15.58
CA ASP A 14 -12.46 -11.20 14.38
C ASP A 14 -12.21 -9.68 14.44
N GLY A 15 -12.99 -8.94 15.23
CA GLY A 15 -12.79 -7.50 15.46
C GLY A 15 -11.51 -7.19 16.25
N ASP A 16 -11.32 -7.89 17.37
CA ASP A 16 -10.13 -7.74 18.21
C ASP A 16 -8.85 -8.18 17.51
N LEU A 17 -8.94 -9.26 16.74
CA LEU A 17 -7.83 -9.77 15.93
C LEU A 17 -7.47 -8.78 14.81
N TYR A 18 -8.48 -8.21 14.14
CA TYR A 18 -8.29 -7.20 13.10
C TYR A 18 -7.57 -5.95 13.64
N ALA A 19 -8.01 -5.42 14.79
CA ALA A 19 -7.40 -4.24 15.40
C ALA A 19 -5.92 -4.47 15.75
N ARG A 20 -5.59 -5.64 16.30
CA ARG A 20 -4.20 -6.02 16.60
C ARG A 20 -3.37 -6.23 15.33
N ALA A 21 -3.94 -6.83 14.30
CA ALA A 21 -3.28 -7.02 13.02
C ALA A 21 -2.95 -5.69 12.35
N VAL A 22 -3.86 -4.71 12.37
CA VAL A 22 -3.62 -3.36 11.81
C VAL A 22 -2.43 -2.70 12.51
N LYS A 23 -2.35 -2.82 13.84
CA LYS A 23 -1.24 -2.26 14.62
C LYS A 23 0.10 -2.83 14.19
N ILE A 24 0.23 -4.15 14.11
CA ILE A 24 1.50 -4.80 13.75
C ILE A 24 1.89 -4.52 12.30
N VAL A 25 0.92 -4.54 11.38
CA VAL A 25 1.16 -4.25 9.96
C VAL A 25 1.70 -2.83 9.79
N ARG A 26 1.17 -1.86 10.53
CA ARG A 26 1.68 -0.48 10.55
C ARG A 26 3.04 -0.32 11.24
N GLU A 27 3.36 -1.15 12.22
CA GLU A 27 4.67 -1.10 12.91
C GLU A 27 5.78 -1.74 12.09
N THR A 28 5.45 -2.75 11.28
CA THR A 28 6.44 -3.55 10.54
C THR A 28 6.48 -3.24 9.05
N ASP A 29 5.60 -2.38 8.54
CA ASP A 29 5.38 -2.05 7.13
C ASP A 29 5.26 -3.29 6.23
N ARG A 30 4.67 -4.36 6.76
CA ARG A 30 4.56 -5.67 6.09
C ARG A 30 3.14 -6.20 6.14
N ALA A 31 2.46 -6.16 4.99
CA ALA A 31 1.11 -6.71 4.83
C ALA A 31 1.13 -7.97 3.95
N SER A 32 1.31 -9.15 4.55
CA SER A 32 1.14 -10.42 3.82
C SER A 32 0.34 -11.44 4.62
N THR A 33 -0.35 -12.33 3.91
CA THR A 33 -1.17 -13.40 4.51
C THR A 33 -0.31 -14.31 5.38
N THR A 34 0.83 -14.77 4.86
CA THR A 34 1.78 -15.62 5.59
C THR A 34 2.39 -14.92 6.80
N PHE A 35 2.58 -13.60 6.76
CA PHE A 35 3.06 -12.83 7.91
C PHE A 35 2.04 -12.82 9.05
N LEU A 36 0.77 -12.54 8.75
CA LEU A 36 -0.29 -12.56 9.77
C LEU A 36 -0.54 -13.97 10.32
N GLN A 37 -0.43 -15.02 9.49
CA GLN A 37 -0.51 -16.40 9.96
C GLN A 37 0.55 -16.72 11.02
N LYS A 38 1.81 -16.33 10.78
CA LYS A 38 2.91 -16.57 11.73
C LYS A 38 2.80 -15.72 12.99
N GLN A 39 2.38 -14.47 12.83
CA GLN A 39 2.32 -13.51 13.95
C GLN A 39 1.18 -13.81 14.92
N PHE A 40 0.03 -14.26 14.40
CA PHE A 40 -1.19 -14.47 15.21
C PHE A 40 -1.56 -15.95 15.37
N GLY A 41 -0.81 -16.87 14.75
CA GLY A 41 -1.10 -18.31 14.81
C GLY A 41 -2.43 -18.68 14.15
N ILE A 42 -2.88 -17.89 13.18
CA ILE A 42 -4.20 -18.04 12.54
C ILE A 42 -4.11 -18.83 11.22
N GLY A 43 -5.20 -19.52 10.88
CA GLY A 43 -5.33 -20.23 9.61
C GLY A 43 -5.30 -19.29 8.39
N TYR A 44 -4.96 -19.85 7.22
CA TYR A 44 -4.78 -19.08 5.97
C TYR A 44 -6.02 -18.24 5.60
N ASN A 45 -7.20 -18.86 5.61
CA ASN A 45 -8.46 -18.20 5.25
C ASN A 45 -8.77 -17.01 6.18
N LYS A 46 -8.44 -17.14 7.47
CA LYS A 46 -8.63 -16.07 8.46
C LYS A 46 -7.65 -14.92 8.23
N ALA A 47 -6.38 -15.21 7.94
CA ALA A 47 -5.40 -14.19 7.57
C ALA A 47 -5.77 -13.47 6.25
N ALA A 48 -6.27 -14.22 5.26
CA ALA A 48 -6.72 -13.66 3.99
C ALA A 48 -7.89 -12.68 4.16
N ARG A 49 -8.92 -13.06 4.95
CA ARG A 49 -10.06 -12.17 5.26
C ARG A 49 -9.63 -10.87 5.95
N ILE A 50 -8.67 -10.95 6.89
CA ILE A 50 -8.15 -9.77 7.59
C ILE A 50 -7.44 -8.83 6.62
N ILE A 51 -6.62 -9.38 5.73
CA ILE A 51 -5.91 -8.62 4.70
C ILE A 51 -6.87 -7.98 3.70
N GLU A 52 -7.88 -8.71 3.22
CA GLU A 52 -8.91 -8.17 2.33
C GLU A 52 -9.67 -7.03 2.99
N ARG A 53 -10.01 -7.16 4.27
CA ARG A 53 -10.66 -6.10 5.04
C ARG A 53 -9.77 -4.87 5.21
N MET A 54 -8.46 -5.05 5.40
CA MET A 54 -7.49 -3.94 5.45
C MET A 54 -7.35 -3.24 4.10
N GLU A 55 -7.44 -3.97 3.00
CA GLU A 55 -7.40 -3.45 1.62
C GLU A 55 -8.64 -2.61 1.33
N GLN A 56 -9.84 -3.14 1.66
CA GLN A 56 -11.10 -2.41 1.55
C GLN A 56 -11.16 -1.15 2.44
N ALA A 57 -10.49 -1.19 3.60
CA ALA A 57 -10.37 -0.06 4.50
C ALA A 57 -9.28 0.97 4.09
N GLY A 58 -8.54 0.71 3.01
CA GLY A 58 -7.48 1.61 2.54
C GLY A 58 -6.25 1.68 3.45
N ILE A 59 -6.01 0.65 4.27
CA ILE A 59 -4.84 0.57 5.16
C ILE A 59 -3.63 -0.03 4.42
N ILE A 60 -3.89 -0.84 3.41
CA ILE A 60 -2.87 -1.51 2.60
C ILE A 60 -3.21 -1.36 1.12
N SER A 61 -2.21 -1.37 0.25
CA SER A 61 -2.40 -1.32 -1.20
C SER A 61 -2.90 -2.65 -1.76
N ALA A 62 -3.44 -2.58 -2.99
CA ALA A 62 -3.72 -3.78 -3.78
C ALA A 62 -2.44 -4.62 -3.95
N ALA A 63 -2.59 -5.93 -4.06
CA ALA A 63 -1.45 -6.81 -4.29
C ALA A 63 -0.72 -6.41 -5.59
N ASN A 64 0.57 -6.09 -5.47
CA ASN A 64 1.43 -5.89 -6.64
C ASN A 64 1.66 -7.23 -7.36
N HIS A 65 2.25 -7.21 -8.57
CA HIS A 65 2.45 -8.42 -9.39
C HIS A 65 3.27 -9.54 -8.70
N VAL A 66 3.99 -9.22 -7.62
CA VAL A 66 4.83 -10.13 -6.82
C VAL A 66 4.15 -10.53 -5.49
N GLY A 67 2.86 -10.18 -5.30
CA GLY A 67 2.11 -10.44 -4.08
C GLY A 67 2.52 -9.60 -2.87
N LYS A 68 3.41 -8.62 -3.06
CA LYS A 68 3.74 -7.61 -2.03
C LYS A 68 2.61 -6.59 -1.97
N ARG A 69 2.15 -6.29 -0.76
CA ARG A 69 1.23 -5.19 -0.46
C ARG A 69 2.00 -4.18 0.40
N ASP A 70 1.91 -2.93 0.00
CA ASP A 70 2.55 -1.83 0.70
C ASP A 70 1.55 -1.26 1.71
N VAL A 71 2.02 -0.96 2.92
CA VAL A 71 1.17 -0.37 3.94
C VAL A 71 0.99 1.10 3.60
N LEU A 72 -0.26 1.52 3.39
CA LEU A 72 -0.53 2.91 3.06
C LEU A 72 -0.30 3.75 4.33
N PRO A 73 0.51 4.81 4.26
CA PRO A 73 0.70 5.69 5.39
C PRO A 73 -0.66 6.27 5.77
N VAL A 74 -0.93 6.33 7.07
CA VAL A 74 -2.12 7.02 7.58
C VAL A 74 -1.90 8.49 7.28
N VAL A 75 -2.35 8.94 6.11
CA VAL A 75 -2.65 10.35 5.90
C VAL A 75 -3.93 10.57 6.71
N SER A 76 -3.75 10.80 8.00
CA SER A 76 -4.79 11.40 8.80
C SER A 76 -5.02 12.78 8.21
N VAL A 77 -5.96 12.89 7.27
CA VAL A 77 -6.73 14.12 7.08
C VAL A 77 -7.59 14.25 8.34
N ARG A 78 -6.93 14.56 9.45
CA ARG A 78 -7.56 15.17 10.61
C ARG A 78 -7.46 16.66 10.34
N ASP A 79 -8.47 17.21 9.71
CA ASP A 79 -8.75 18.63 9.89
C ASP A 79 -9.22 18.83 11.34
N GLU A 80 -8.31 18.83 12.33
CA GLU A 80 -8.48 19.58 13.59
C GLU A 80 -7.24 19.49 14.53
N ASN A 81 -6.50 20.61 14.56
CA ASN A 81 -5.61 21.15 15.59
C ASN A 81 -4.52 20.26 16.25
N PRO A 82 -3.23 20.47 15.92
CA PRO A 82 -2.12 19.92 16.72
C PRO A 82 -2.02 20.62 18.09
N SER A 83 -2.21 19.90 19.19
CA SER A 83 -1.82 20.39 20.53
C SER A 83 -0.45 19.85 20.90
N ILE A 84 0.44 20.73 21.34
CA ILE A 84 1.80 20.39 21.75
C ILE A 84 1.85 20.56 23.27
N THR A 85 2.28 19.52 23.97
CA THR A 85 2.57 19.57 25.41
C THR A 85 4.06 19.81 25.57
N ILE A 86 4.44 20.89 26.27
CA ILE A 86 5.84 21.20 26.56
C ILE A 86 6.04 21.06 28.06
N SER A 87 6.84 20.08 28.46
CA SER A 87 7.19 19.84 29.86
C SER A 87 8.49 20.58 30.18
N ALA A 88 8.41 21.65 30.97
CA ALA A 88 9.57 22.34 31.53
C ALA A 88 9.39 22.47 33.05
N GLY A 89 10.30 21.89 33.84
CA GLY A 89 10.37 22.12 35.29
C GLY A 89 9.26 21.51 36.16
N GLY A 90 8.58 20.45 35.70
CA GLY A 90 7.62 19.70 36.52
C GLY A 90 6.17 20.18 36.46
N THR A 91 5.84 21.11 35.57
CA THR A 91 4.45 21.47 35.24
C THR A 91 4.17 21.15 33.78
N ASP A 92 3.26 20.21 33.54
CA ASP A 92 2.77 19.90 32.20
C ASP A 92 1.67 20.91 31.84
N VAL A 93 1.90 21.70 30.79
CA VAL A 93 0.89 22.62 30.26
C VAL A 93 0.48 22.12 28.87
N THR A 94 -0.74 21.61 28.77
CA THR A 94 -1.36 21.17 27.51
C THR A 94 -2.11 22.37 26.91
N THR A 95 -1.53 23.00 25.89
CA THR A 95 -2.19 24.12 25.19
C THR A 95 -2.49 23.74 23.75
N THR A 96 -3.75 23.85 23.34
CA THR A 96 -4.23 23.53 21.98
C THR A 96 -3.82 24.64 21.00
N LEU A 97 -3.61 24.33 19.70
CA LEU A 97 -3.34 25.35 18.68
C LEU A 97 -4.41 26.47 18.65
N ASP A 98 -5.68 26.15 18.95
CA ASP A 98 -6.75 27.16 19.13
C ASP A 98 -6.52 28.09 20.32
N GLN A 99 -5.97 27.58 21.41
CA GLN A 99 -5.64 28.38 22.60
C GLN A 99 -4.39 29.22 22.34
N MET A 100 -3.41 28.69 21.60
CA MET A 100 -2.25 29.46 21.12
C MET A 100 -2.66 30.50 20.08
N ARG A 101 -3.64 30.21 19.22
CA ARG A 101 -4.16 31.13 18.19
C ARG A 101 -4.98 32.25 18.81
N LYS A 102 -5.85 31.96 19.78
CA LYS A 102 -6.55 32.98 20.58
C LYS A 102 -5.58 33.82 21.43
N ALA A 103 -4.59 33.20 22.05
CA ALA A 103 -3.55 33.92 22.81
C ALA A 103 -2.65 34.76 21.88
N ALA A 104 -2.32 34.26 20.69
CA ALA A 104 -1.58 35.01 19.67
C ALA A 104 -2.41 36.18 19.10
N GLU A 105 -3.72 36.01 18.92
CA GLU A 105 -4.65 37.08 18.53
C GLU A 105 -4.81 38.14 19.64
N GLU A 106 -4.80 37.76 20.92
CA GLU A 106 -4.78 38.70 22.06
C GLU A 106 -3.45 39.44 22.20
N LEU A 107 -2.32 38.76 21.94
CA LEU A 107 -0.99 39.38 21.89
C LEU A 107 -0.83 40.34 20.69
N ASP A 108 -1.34 39.98 19.50
CA ASP A 108 -1.32 40.84 18.30
C ASP A 108 -2.20 42.10 18.50
N ARG A 109 -3.23 42.02 19.35
CA ARG A 109 -4.08 43.16 19.74
C ARG A 109 -3.41 44.11 20.74
N GLN A 110 -2.46 43.64 21.55
CA GLN A 110 -1.73 44.47 22.52
C GLN A 110 -0.38 44.97 22.00
N HIS A 111 0.35 44.18 21.22
CA HIS A 111 1.65 44.52 20.66
C HIS A 111 1.72 43.92 19.25
N GLY A 112 1.57 44.76 18.22
CA GLY A 112 1.63 44.30 16.82
C GLY A 112 2.90 43.50 16.54
N LYS A 113 2.77 42.40 15.78
CA LYS A 113 3.84 41.46 15.38
C LYS A 113 5.24 42.09 15.36
N PRO A 114 6.20 41.63 16.20
CA PRO A 114 7.57 42.09 16.08
C PRO A 114 8.07 41.78 14.66
N PRO A 115 8.67 42.75 13.96
CA PRO A 115 9.12 42.54 12.59
C PRO A 115 10.20 41.46 12.59
N MET A 116 9.92 40.31 11.95
CA MET A 116 10.95 39.36 11.57
C MET A 116 11.96 40.13 10.72
N LYS A 117 13.18 40.25 11.22
CA LYS A 117 14.28 40.79 10.44
C LYS A 117 14.42 39.87 9.22
N LYS A 118 14.25 40.43 8.02
CA LYS A 118 14.49 39.71 6.76
C LYS A 118 15.98 39.41 6.71
N ASP A 119 16.37 38.28 7.26
CA ASP A 119 17.74 37.82 7.21
C ASP A 119 17.96 37.19 5.82
N PRO A 120 18.78 37.81 4.95
CA PRO A 120 19.03 37.31 3.60
C PRO A 120 19.68 35.92 3.60
N ASP A 121 20.32 35.49 4.69
CA ASP A 121 20.90 34.15 4.76
C ASP A 121 19.84 33.06 5.03
N PHE A 122 18.74 33.38 5.73
CA PHE A 122 17.65 32.44 5.96
C PHE A 122 16.89 32.08 4.67
N GLN A 123 16.70 33.05 3.77
CA GLN A 123 16.03 32.81 2.48
C GLN A 123 16.88 31.97 1.52
N LYS A 124 18.20 32.20 1.46
CA LYS A 124 19.11 31.43 0.60
C LYS A 124 19.14 29.94 0.93
N HIS A 125 19.10 29.59 2.22
CA HIS A 125 19.09 28.18 2.64
C HIS A 125 17.79 27.47 2.24
N ASN A 126 16.66 28.18 2.28
CA ASN A 126 15.37 27.62 1.87
C ASN A 126 15.31 27.46 0.35
N ASP A 127 15.75 28.45 -0.41
CA ASP A 127 15.83 28.40 -1.87
C ASP A 127 16.75 27.26 -2.35
N ALA A 128 17.86 27.02 -1.65
CA ALA A 128 18.75 25.90 -1.92
C ALA A 128 18.11 24.53 -1.59
N ALA A 129 17.36 24.44 -0.50
CA ALA A 129 16.61 23.22 -0.16
C ALA A 129 15.50 22.94 -1.20
N TYR A 130 14.79 23.97 -1.66
CA TYR A 130 13.80 23.86 -2.72
C TYR A 130 14.42 23.51 -4.07
N SER A 131 15.61 24.02 -4.41
CA SER A 131 16.29 23.66 -5.66
C SER A 131 16.74 22.20 -5.67
N VAL A 132 17.27 21.69 -4.55
CA VAL A 132 17.67 20.27 -4.43
C VAL A 132 16.45 19.36 -4.57
N ALA A 133 15.35 19.66 -3.89
CA ALA A 133 14.10 18.90 -4.02
C ALA A 133 13.50 18.99 -5.44
N ALA A 134 13.64 20.14 -6.11
CA ALA A 134 13.19 20.31 -7.50
C ALA A 134 14.04 19.49 -8.48
N ASP A 135 15.35 19.36 -8.23
CA ASP A 135 16.24 18.55 -9.07
C ASP A 135 15.98 17.05 -8.90
N GLU A 136 15.69 16.58 -7.67
CA GLU A 136 15.24 15.19 -7.44
C GLU A 136 13.93 14.87 -8.18
N LEU A 137 12.95 15.78 -8.12
CA LEU A 137 11.68 15.60 -8.82
C LEU A 137 11.86 15.53 -10.34
N ARG A 138 12.74 16.38 -10.91
CA ARG A 138 13.09 16.32 -12.34
C ARG A 138 13.71 14.98 -12.70
N GLN A 139 14.62 14.46 -11.88
CA GLN A 139 15.25 13.17 -12.12
C GLN A 139 14.24 12.02 -12.14
N PHE A 140 13.25 12.02 -11.23
CA PHE A 140 12.17 11.02 -11.25
C PHE A 140 11.29 11.13 -12.50
N ILE A 141 10.95 12.36 -12.91
CA ILE A 141 10.15 12.59 -14.12
C ILE A 141 10.90 12.09 -15.36
N GLU A 142 12.19 12.43 -15.50
CA GLU A 142 13.01 12.00 -16.63
C GLU A 142 13.12 10.46 -16.71
N GLN A 143 13.37 9.80 -15.57
CA GLN A 143 13.37 8.33 -15.51
C GLN A 143 12.02 7.73 -15.92
N PHE A 144 10.92 8.34 -15.47
CA PHE A 144 9.58 7.85 -15.80
C PHE A 144 9.27 8.01 -17.29
N GLU A 145 9.59 9.17 -17.88
CA GLU A 145 9.44 9.42 -19.32
C GLU A 145 10.28 8.46 -20.16
N GLN A 146 11.51 8.17 -19.74
CA GLN A 146 12.36 7.18 -20.39
C GLN A 146 11.74 5.77 -20.32
N LEU A 147 11.25 5.35 -19.15
CA LEU A 147 10.59 4.05 -19.00
C LEU A 147 9.31 3.95 -19.85
N GLU A 148 8.55 5.03 -20.00
CA GLU A 148 7.40 5.05 -20.91
C GLU A 148 7.80 4.91 -22.38
N ALA A 149 8.88 5.57 -22.80
CA ALA A 149 9.44 5.41 -24.14
C ALA A 149 9.91 3.97 -24.39
N GLU A 150 10.66 3.38 -23.45
CA GLU A 150 11.12 1.99 -23.53
C GLU A 150 9.94 1.01 -23.58
N LYS A 151 8.90 1.22 -22.76
CA LYS A 151 7.68 0.41 -22.80
C LYS A 151 7.01 0.46 -24.16
N LYS A 152 6.93 1.65 -24.77
CA LYS A 152 6.36 1.83 -26.11
C LYS A 152 7.17 1.07 -27.15
N ASP A 153 8.49 1.16 -27.10
CA ASP A 153 9.39 0.47 -28.02
C ASP A 153 9.30 -1.06 -27.87
N ILE A 154 9.25 -1.57 -26.64
CA ILE A 154 9.04 -3.00 -26.36
C ILE A 154 7.70 -3.49 -26.93
N VAL A 155 6.63 -2.69 -26.80
CA VAL A 155 5.32 -3.04 -27.37
C VAL A 155 5.39 -3.14 -28.89
N GLU A 156 6.13 -2.26 -29.55
CA GLU A 156 6.30 -2.32 -30.99
C GLU A 156 7.14 -3.53 -31.43
N GLN A 157 8.23 -3.82 -30.72
CA GLN A 157 9.02 -5.05 -30.92
C GLN A 157 8.17 -6.32 -30.74
N GLN A 158 7.28 -6.36 -29.73
CA GLN A 158 6.35 -7.48 -29.55
C GLN A 158 5.38 -7.64 -30.74
N LYS A 159 4.93 -6.55 -31.35
CA LYS A 159 4.08 -6.61 -32.55
C LYS A 159 4.85 -7.13 -33.75
N GLU A 160 6.10 -6.71 -33.93
CA GLU A 160 6.96 -7.18 -35.01
C GLU A 160 7.17 -8.69 -34.92
N VAL A 161 7.51 -9.22 -33.73
CA VAL A 161 7.66 -10.67 -33.50
C VAL A 161 6.34 -11.43 -33.79
N MET A 162 5.20 -10.86 -33.40
CA MET A 162 3.89 -11.46 -33.69
C MET A 162 3.55 -11.42 -35.18
N ALA A 163 3.96 -10.36 -35.88
CA ALA A 163 3.79 -10.23 -37.33
C ALA A 163 4.69 -11.24 -38.09
N GLU A 164 5.92 -11.44 -37.63
CA GLU A 164 6.82 -12.46 -38.16
C GLU A 164 6.25 -13.87 -37.97
N ALA A 165 5.74 -14.18 -36.76
CA ALA A 165 5.07 -15.45 -36.50
C ALA A 165 3.88 -15.68 -37.44
N LYS A 166 3.09 -14.62 -37.69
CA LYS A 166 1.98 -14.66 -38.66
C LYS A 166 2.47 -14.88 -40.09
N GLY A 167 3.56 -14.24 -40.50
CA GLY A 167 4.18 -14.42 -41.81
C GLY A 167 4.70 -15.84 -42.05
N ARG A 168 5.08 -16.54 -40.97
CA ARG A 168 5.46 -17.96 -40.96
C ARG A 168 4.27 -18.92 -40.81
N PHE A 169 3.04 -18.42 -40.90
CA PHE A 169 1.78 -19.18 -40.74
C PHE A 169 1.50 -19.74 -39.33
N TYR A 170 2.12 -19.18 -38.28
CA TYR A 170 1.71 -19.50 -36.91
C TYR A 170 0.50 -18.68 -36.47
N ASP A 171 -0.41 -19.28 -35.70
CA ASP A 171 -1.55 -18.58 -35.13
C ASP A 171 -1.13 -17.71 -33.93
N THR A 172 -1.12 -16.40 -34.14
CA THR A 172 -0.80 -15.39 -33.12
C THR A 172 -1.70 -15.45 -31.88
N LYS A 173 -2.97 -15.89 -32.00
CA LYS A 173 -3.88 -16.03 -30.86
C LYS A 173 -3.47 -17.20 -29.98
N VAL A 174 -3.09 -18.32 -30.59
CA VAL A 174 -2.60 -19.50 -29.88
C VAL A 174 -1.27 -19.18 -29.18
N ILE A 175 -0.35 -18.47 -29.84
CA ILE A 175 0.91 -18.01 -29.24
C ILE A 175 0.65 -17.13 -28.00
N ARG A 176 -0.26 -16.15 -28.09
CA ARG A 176 -0.63 -15.31 -26.94
C ARG A 176 -1.21 -16.13 -25.78
N LYS A 177 -2.05 -17.12 -26.08
CA LYS A 177 -2.61 -18.03 -25.06
C LYS A 177 -1.51 -18.84 -24.39
N ILE A 178 -0.55 -19.37 -25.16
CA ILE A 178 0.61 -20.10 -24.63
C ILE A 178 1.46 -19.19 -23.73
N ILE A 179 1.75 -17.95 -24.15
CA ILE A 179 2.51 -17.00 -23.32
C ILE A 179 1.75 -16.70 -22.01
N ALA A 180 0.43 -16.51 -22.07
CA ALA A 180 -0.39 -16.26 -20.88
C ALA A 180 -0.37 -17.47 -19.92
N ILE A 181 -0.51 -18.68 -20.44
CA ILE A 181 -0.41 -19.93 -19.66
C ILE A 181 0.99 -20.06 -19.05
N ARG A 182 2.05 -19.75 -19.80
CA ARG A 182 3.44 -19.83 -19.32
C ARG A 182 3.82 -18.73 -18.33
N LYS A 183 3.08 -17.62 -18.33
CA LYS A 183 3.23 -16.53 -17.37
C LYS A 183 2.49 -16.82 -16.07
N ARG A 184 1.41 -17.61 -16.12
CA ARG A 184 0.72 -18.13 -14.95
C ARG A 184 1.66 -19.13 -14.25
N ASP A 185 1.75 -19.05 -12.92
CA ASP A 185 2.68 -19.87 -12.16
C ASP A 185 2.33 -21.36 -12.36
N LYS A 186 3.35 -22.23 -12.40
CA LYS A 186 3.13 -23.67 -12.59
C LYS A 186 2.30 -24.26 -11.45
N ASP A 187 2.45 -23.69 -10.27
CA ASP A 187 1.74 -24.11 -9.07
C ASP A 187 0.26 -23.67 -9.14
N ASP A 188 -0.03 -22.45 -9.60
CA ASP A 188 -1.40 -21.97 -9.81
C ASP A 188 -2.17 -22.82 -10.84
N LEU A 189 -1.49 -23.25 -11.91
CA LEU A 189 -2.08 -24.12 -12.94
C LEU A 189 -2.41 -25.50 -12.39
N ALA A 190 -1.53 -26.08 -11.58
CA ALA A 190 -1.74 -27.38 -10.97
C ALA A 190 -2.89 -27.36 -9.95
N GLU A 191 -3.01 -26.28 -9.17
CA GLU A 191 -4.13 -26.09 -8.24
C GLU A 191 -5.48 -25.95 -8.98
N GLU A 192 -5.53 -25.13 -10.03
CA GLU A 192 -6.74 -24.98 -10.84
C GLU A 192 -7.13 -26.28 -11.54
N GLU A 193 -6.16 -27.04 -12.09
CA GLU A 193 -6.42 -28.31 -12.76
C GLU A 193 -6.95 -29.36 -11.77
N ALA A 194 -6.39 -29.43 -10.55
CA ALA A 194 -6.87 -30.33 -9.50
C ALA A 194 -8.31 -30.00 -9.05
N ILE A 195 -8.64 -28.72 -8.90
CA ILE A 195 -10.00 -28.28 -8.56
C ILE A 195 -10.97 -28.55 -9.72
N LEU A 196 -10.53 -28.29 -10.95
CA LEU A 196 -11.33 -28.54 -12.15
C LEU A 196 -11.65 -30.03 -12.31
N ASP A 197 -10.68 -30.91 -12.07
CA ASP A 197 -10.89 -32.36 -12.15
C ASP A 197 -11.79 -32.87 -11.03
N LEU A 198 -11.70 -32.31 -9.83
CA LEU A 198 -12.68 -32.56 -8.75
C LEU A 198 -14.10 -32.19 -9.19
N TYR A 199 -14.27 -31.07 -9.89
CA TYR A 199 -15.59 -30.64 -10.39
C TYR A 199 -16.09 -31.47 -11.57
N LYS A 200 -15.23 -31.86 -12.52
CA LYS A 200 -15.59 -32.78 -13.60
C LYS A 200 -16.03 -34.14 -13.05
N PHE A 201 -15.31 -34.64 -12.04
CA PHE A 201 -15.67 -35.88 -11.35
C PHE A 201 -17.04 -35.75 -10.67
N ALA A 202 -17.29 -34.66 -9.95
CA ALA A 202 -18.57 -34.39 -9.29
C ALA A 202 -19.73 -34.23 -10.29
N LEU A 203 -19.46 -33.74 -11.50
CA LEU A 203 -20.44 -33.57 -12.57
C LEU A 203 -20.58 -34.80 -13.48
N GLY A 204 -19.81 -35.87 -13.25
CA GLY A 204 -19.84 -37.09 -14.07
C GLY A 204 -19.35 -36.87 -15.51
N MET A 205 -18.53 -35.84 -15.74
CA MET A 205 -17.95 -35.48 -17.04
C MET A 205 -16.56 -36.09 -17.26
N ALA A 206 -16.20 -37.11 -16.47
CA ALA A 206 -14.91 -37.79 -16.49
C ALA A 206 -14.83 -38.85 -17.60
#